data_AF-A0A1B6ISY4-F1
#
_entry.id   AF-A0A1B6ISY4-F1
#
_cell.length_a   1.000
_cell.length_b   1.000
_cell.length_c   1.000
_cell.angle_alpha   90.00
_cell.angle_beta   90.00
_cell.angle_gamma   90.00
#
_symmetry.space_group_name_H-M   'P 1'
#
loop_
_entity.id
_entity.type
_entity.pdbx_description
1 polymer ?
#
loop_
_entity_poly.entity_id
_entity_poly.type
_entity_poly.pdbx_seq_one_letter_code
_entity_poly.pdbx_strand_id
1 'polypeptide(L)'
;MAALEDDFESWLSLKLKELNTDESVFGSYITGILEGDETVEEKTEALEGILTEITENDIPLHCREILDHWKASQSNIASNVVSAPAVLDNVEEKLAKLLESNIRPTIVQRNYTDEERKIREAILAQYSQTSDQDSGEEDDVGGGGTEGKENGLFKNTNAAAVHQAEREKREKAKIDSQKKKEKDKEDREKQKQQQQEKKEKRKTQKGERRR
;
A
#
# COMPACT_ATOMS: atom_id res chain seq x y z
N MET A 1 -18.75 31.06 -2.18
CA MET A 1 -19.22 29.92 -3.01
C MET A 1 -19.94 28.99 -2.06
N ALA A 2 -21.26 29.13 -1.95
CA ALA A 2 -22.17 28.29 -1.15
C ALA A 2 -23.57 28.87 -1.41
N ALA A 3 -24.20 28.45 -2.50
CA ALA A 3 -25.58 28.82 -2.81
C ALA A 3 -26.02 27.75 -3.79
N LEU A 4 -26.60 26.66 -3.27
CA LEU A 4 -27.42 25.64 -3.95
C LEU A 4 -27.64 24.37 -3.09
N GLU A 5 -27.10 24.29 -1.87
CA GLU A 5 -27.40 23.23 -0.88
C GLU A 5 -28.67 23.52 -0.04
N ASP A 6 -29.27 24.71 -0.20
CA ASP A 6 -30.25 25.27 0.75
C ASP A 6 -31.71 24.81 0.58
N ASP A 7 -32.12 24.07 -0.47
CA ASP A 7 -33.56 23.80 -0.67
C ASP A 7 -34.06 22.59 0.14
N PHE A 8 -33.34 21.46 0.07
CA PHE A 8 -33.71 20.27 0.82
C PHE A 8 -33.36 20.37 2.30
N GLU A 9 -32.13 20.82 2.61
CA GLU A 9 -31.64 20.84 3.98
C GLU A 9 -32.46 21.84 4.81
N SER A 10 -32.76 23.04 4.29
CA SER A 10 -33.64 23.99 4.99
C SER A 10 -35.06 23.47 5.17
N TRP A 11 -35.60 22.73 4.20
CA TRP A 11 -36.91 22.09 4.32
C TRP A 11 -36.92 21.01 5.41
N LEU A 12 -35.92 20.13 5.40
CA LEU A 12 -35.78 19.06 6.40
C LEU A 12 -35.63 19.64 7.80
N SER A 13 -34.83 20.71 7.93
CA SER A 13 -34.67 21.48 9.15
C SER A 13 -35.98 22.05 9.70
N LEU A 14 -36.82 22.62 8.84
CA LEU A 14 -38.13 23.13 9.25
C LEU A 14 -39.08 21.99 9.63
N LYS A 15 -39.10 20.90 8.87
CA LYS A 15 -39.93 19.72 9.16
C LYS A 15 -39.57 19.10 10.51
N LEU A 16 -38.29 18.97 10.83
CA LEU A 16 -37.83 18.45 12.12
C LEU A 16 -38.16 19.40 13.28
N LYS A 17 -38.08 20.71 13.07
CA LYS A 17 -38.54 21.71 14.06
C LYS A 17 -40.04 21.62 14.33
N GLU A 18 -40.86 21.38 13.31
CA GLU A 18 -42.31 21.16 13.47
C GLU A 18 -42.61 19.90 14.29
N LEU A 19 -41.79 18.87 14.15
CA LEU A 19 -41.84 17.64 14.96
C LEU A 19 -41.23 17.79 16.36
N ASN A 20 -40.80 19.01 16.73
CA ASN A 20 -40.19 19.34 18.02
C ASN A 20 -38.90 18.54 18.31
N THR A 21 -38.09 18.28 17.29
CA THR A 21 -36.80 17.59 17.40
C THR A 21 -35.60 18.44 17.00
N ASP A 22 -34.41 17.98 17.39
CA ASP A 22 -33.15 18.66 17.07
C ASP A 22 -32.75 18.40 15.61
N GLU A 23 -33.00 19.40 14.77
CA GLU A 23 -32.56 19.49 13.38
C GLU A 23 -31.08 19.13 13.21
N SER A 24 -30.19 19.60 14.09
CA SER A 24 -28.75 19.51 13.85
C SER A 24 -28.23 18.07 13.90
N VAL A 25 -28.83 17.26 14.79
CA VAL A 25 -28.51 15.85 14.97
C VAL A 25 -29.25 14.99 13.94
N PHE A 26 -30.57 15.15 13.84
CA PHE A 26 -31.37 14.29 12.98
C PHE A 26 -31.29 14.67 11.50
N GLY A 27 -31.15 15.94 11.17
CA GLY A 27 -31.00 16.40 9.79
C GLY A 27 -29.72 15.86 9.16
N SER A 28 -28.58 15.99 9.84
CA SER A 28 -27.30 15.46 9.34
C SER A 28 -27.32 13.92 9.20
N TYR A 29 -27.95 13.22 10.15
CA TYR A 29 -28.09 11.76 10.09
C TYR A 29 -29.01 11.29 8.97
N ILE A 30 -30.19 11.93 8.80
CA ILE A 30 -31.14 11.61 7.74
C ILE A 30 -30.53 11.88 6.36
N THR A 31 -29.86 13.02 6.17
CA THR A 31 -29.17 13.33 4.92
C THR A 31 -28.09 12.29 4.62
N GLY A 32 -27.31 11.85 5.62
CA GLY A 32 -26.31 10.80 5.44
C GLY A 32 -26.90 9.46 4.99
N ILE A 33 -28.08 9.08 5.48
CA ILE A 33 -28.79 7.86 5.02
C ILE A 33 -29.26 8.03 3.57
N LEU A 34 -29.78 9.21 3.23
CA LEU A 34 -30.27 9.49 1.89
C LEU A 34 -29.16 9.56 0.84
N GLU A 35 -27.97 9.99 1.23
CA GLU A 35 -26.75 10.02 0.39
C GLU A 35 -26.06 8.65 0.25
N GLY A 36 -26.34 7.70 1.14
CA GLY A 36 -25.79 6.34 1.07
C GLY A 36 -26.12 5.62 -0.25
N ASP A 37 -25.37 4.56 -0.57
CA ASP A 37 -25.57 3.71 -1.76
C ASP A 37 -26.58 2.57 -1.55
N GLU A 38 -27.26 2.58 -0.40
CA GLU A 38 -28.32 1.64 -0.01
C GLU A 38 -29.54 1.70 -0.93
N THR A 39 -30.29 0.62 -0.96
CA THR A 39 -31.56 0.52 -1.71
C THR A 39 -32.62 1.44 -1.10
N VAL A 40 -33.66 1.78 -1.88
CA VAL A 40 -34.74 2.66 -1.40
C VAL A 40 -35.47 2.02 -0.22
N GLU A 41 -35.61 0.69 -0.24
CA GLU A 41 -36.20 -0.12 0.82
C GLU A 41 -35.39 -0.02 2.12
N GLU A 42 -34.06 -0.18 2.06
CA GLU A 42 -33.15 -0.03 3.21
C GLU A 42 -33.18 1.39 3.79
N LYS A 43 -33.14 2.41 2.92
CA LYS A 43 -33.27 3.82 3.33
C LYS A 43 -34.60 4.10 4.01
N THR A 44 -35.67 3.47 3.55
CA THR A 44 -37.00 3.62 4.16
C THR A 44 -37.03 2.99 5.54
N GLU A 45 -36.49 1.77 5.69
CA GLU A 45 -36.42 1.09 7.00
C GLU A 45 -35.56 1.88 8.01
N ALA A 46 -34.41 2.38 7.59
CA ALA A 46 -33.54 3.22 8.43
C ALA A 46 -34.25 4.52 8.86
N LEU A 47 -34.96 5.17 7.93
CA LEU A 47 -35.71 6.38 8.20
C LEU A 47 -36.91 6.13 9.12
N GLU A 48 -37.62 5.02 8.94
CA GLU A 48 -38.70 4.59 9.84
C GLU A 48 -38.18 4.34 11.26
N GLY A 49 -37.01 3.73 11.41
CA GLY A 49 -36.38 3.50 12.72
C GLY A 49 -36.14 4.80 13.48
N ILE A 50 -35.60 5.82 12.79
CA ILE A 50 -35.35 7.15 13.37
C ILE A 50 -36.66 7.87 13.69
N LEU A 51 -37.59 7.88 12.73
CA LEU A 51 -38.85 8.60 12.90
C LEU A 51 -39.73 7.96 13.96
N THR A 52 -39.63 6.65 14.21
CA THR A 52 -40.31 5.99 15.33
C THR A 52 -39.81 6.49 16.69
N GLU A 53 -38.53 6.85 16.80
CA GLU A 53 -37.97 7.44 18.02
C GLU A 53 -38.38 8.91 18.19
N ILE A 54 -38.66 9.61 17.08
CA ILE A 54 -39.01 11.03 17.04
C ILE A 54 -40.52 11.28 17.21
N THR A 55 -41.36 10.51 16.51
CA THR A 55 -42.81 10.68 16.43
C THR A 55 -43.51 9.33 16.48
N GLU A 56 -44.59 9.26 17.25
CA GLU A 56 -45.42 8.06 17.36
C GLU A 56 -46.53 7.99 16.29
N ASN A 57 -46.72 9.06 15.50
CA ASN A 57 -47.79 9.18 14.51
C ASN A 57 -47.22 9.44 13.11
N ASP A 58 -47.92 8.91 12.10
CA ASP A 58 -47.70 9.19 10.68
C ASP A 58 -46.28 8.91 10.16
N ILE A 59 -45.51 8.04 10.83
CA ILE A 59 -44.14 7.63 10.45
C ILE A 59 -44.00 7.31 8.94
N PRO A 60 -44.83 6.45 8.32
CA PRO A 60 -44.68 6.11 6.90
C PRO A 60 -44.99 7.29 5.96
N LEU A 61 -45.82 8.24 6.42
CA LEU A 61 -46.13 9.45 5.65
C LEU A 61 -44.95 10.41 5.66
N HIS A 62 -44.33 10.60 6.84
CA HIS A 62 -43.10 11.39 6.99
C HIS A 62 -41.94 10.80 6.19
N CYS A 63 -41.77 9.46 6.19
CA CYS A 63 -40.76 8.80 5.38
C CYS A 63 -40.94 9.08 3.89
N ARG A 64 -42.18 8.96 3.40
CA ARG A 64 -42.51 9.24 1.99
C ARG A 64 -42.26 10.70 1.63
N GLU A 65 -42.70 11.64 2.46
CA GLU A 65 -42.48 13.07 2.23
C GLU A 65 -40.98 13.41 2.12
N ILE A 66 -40.16 12.88 3.04
CA ILE A 66 -38.71 13.09 3.04
C ILE A 66 -38.08 12.51 1.76
N LEU A 67 -38.45 11.29 1.38
CA LEU A 67 -37.94 10.65 0.16
C LEU A 67 -38.39 11.38 -1.11
N ASP A 68 -39.61 11.89 -1.15
CA ASP A 68 -40.14 12.63 -2.30
C ASP A 68 -39.47 13.99 -2.43
N HIS A 69 -39.28 14.72 -1.32
CA HIS A 69 -38.52 15.96 -1.30
C HIS A 69 -37.04 15.74 -1.65
N TRP A 70 -36.43 14.65 -1.22
CA TRP A 70 -35.07 14.28 -1.60
C TRP A 70 -34.98 14.04 -3.11
N LYS A 71 -35.86 13.20 -3.68
CA LYS A 71 -35.92 12.95 -5.12
C LYS A 71 -36.18 14.22 -5.93
N ALA A 72 -37.08 15.08 -5.46
CA ALA A 72 -37.37 16.36 -6.10
C ALA A 72 -36.15 17.28 -6.06
N SER A 73 -35.40 17.29 -4.96
CA SER A 73 -34.18 18.09 -4.80
C SER A 73 -33.06 17.57 -5.71
N GLN A 74 -32.88 16.25 -5.82
CA GLN A 74 -31.97 15.64 -6.78
C GLN A 74 -32.38 15.94 -8.24
N SER A 75 -33.68 15.92 -8.55
CA SER A 75 -34.18 16.28 -9.87
C SER A 75 -34.05 17.77 -10.19
N ASN A 76 -34.14 18.65 -9.18
CA ASN A 76 -33.90 20.09 -9.33
C ASN A 76 -32.41 20.40 -9.50
N ILE A 77 -31.53 19.67 -8.82
CA ILE A 77 -30.08 19.72 -9.09
C ILE A 77 -29.83 19.30 -10.55
N ALA A 78 -30.49 18.23 -11.02
CA ALA A 78 -30.39 17.81 -12.42
C ALA A 78 -30.98 18.84 -13.42
N SER A 79 -32.10 19.51 -13.09
CA SER A 79 -32.76 20.48 -13.99
C SER A 79 -32.07 21.85 -14.00
N ASN A 80 -31.42 22.27 -12.91
CA ASN A 80 -30.62 23.49 -12.85
C ASN A 80 -29.29 23.36 -13.62
N VAL A 81 -28.89 22.14 -13.98
CA VAL A 81 -27.79 21.87 -14.93
C VAL A 81 -28.26 21.98 -16.41
N VAL A 82 -29.56 21.96 -16.69
CA VAL A 82 -30.12 21.96 -18.07
C VAL A 82 -30.24 23.37 -18.69
N SER A 83 -29.89 24.44 -17.98
CA SER A 83 -29.64 25.75 -18.63
C SER A 83 -28.25 25.87 -19.28
N ALA A 84 -27.43 24.81 -19.31
CA ALA A 84 -26.15 24.81 -20.03
C ALA A 84 -25.89 23.51 -20.81
N PRO A 85 -26.69 23.16 -21.85
CA PRO A 85 -26.43 21.98 -22.67
C PRO A 85 -25.20 22.11 -23.61
N ALA A 86 -24.39 23.17 -23.49
CA ALA A 86 -23.22 23.40 -24.34
C ALA A 86 -21.88 23.01 -23.70
N VAL A 87 -21.86 22.60 -22.42
CA VAL A 87 -20.59 22.43 -21.68
C VAL A 87 -20.20 20.95 -21.49
N LEU A 88 -21.16 20.02 -21.43
CA LEU A 88 -20.85 18.59 -21.24
C LEU A 88 -20.19 17.96 -22.48
N ASP A 89 -20.72 18.22 -23.68
CA ASP A 89 -20.06 17.82 -24.94
C ASP A 89 -18.65 18.42 -25.05
N ASN A 90 -18.46 19.63 -24.51
CA ASN A 90 -17.17 20.30 -24.54
C ASN A 90 -16.17 19.72 -23.52
N VAL A 91 -16.63 19.17 -22.39
CA VAL A 91 -15.77 18.54 -21.38
C VAL A 91 -15.29 17.17 -21.88
N GLU A 92 -16.16 16.38 -22.50
CA GLU A 92 -15.76 15.09 -23.07
C GLU A 92 -14.82 15.28 -24.27
N GLU A 93 -15.10 16.23 -25.17
CA GLU A 93 -14.17 16.61 -26.24
C GLU A 93 -12.84 17.18 -25.70
N LYS A 94 -12.88 18.00 -24.64
CA LYS A 94 -11.65 18.51 -24.01
C LYS A 94 -10.86 17.42 -23.33
N LEU A 95 -11.52 16.46 -22.66
CA LEU A 95 -10.88 15.32 -22.02
C LEU A 95 -10.22 14.43 -23.07
N ALA A 96 -10.92 14.13 -24.16
CA ALA A 96 -10.36 13.38 -25.30
C ALA A 96 -9.15 14.10 -25.89
N LYS A 97 -9.22 15.41 -26.11
CA LYS A 97 -8.13 16.22 -26.67
C LYS A 97 -6.96 16.36 -25.71
N LEU A 98 -7.20 16.40 -24.40
CA LEU A 98 -6.16 16.44 -23.37
C LEU A 98 -5.49 15.08 -23.21
N LEU A 99 -6.23 13.98 -23.32
CA LEU A 99 -5.66 12.64 -23.39
C LEU A 99 -4.81 12.47 -24.65
N GLU A 100 -5.32 12.84 -25.83
CA GLU A 100 -4.61 12.73 -27.10
C GLU A 100 -3.32 13.57 -27.13
N SER A 101 -3.37 14.80 -26.60
CA SER A 101 -2.20 15.69 -26.53
C SER A 101 -1.15 15.28 -25.47
N ASN A 102 -1.52 14.48 -24.46
CA ASN A 102 -0.60 13.97 -23.44
C ASN A 102 -0.04 12.57 -23.75
N ILE A 103 -0.48 11.90 -24.82
CA ILE A 103 0.14 10.65 -25.29
C ILE A 103 1.47 10.99 -25.97
N ARG A 104 2.52 11.15 -25.17
CA ARG A 104 3.89 10.98 -25.65
C ARG A 104 4.10 9.48 -25.84
N PRO A 105 4.45 8.98 -27.04
CA PRO A 105 4.81 7.58 -27.22
C PRO A 105 6.18 7.34 -26.57
N THR A 106 6.20 7.19 -25.25
CA THR A 106 7.34 6.67 -24.51
C THR A 106 7.31 5.15 -24.51
N ILE A 107 7.26 4.56 -25.71
CA ILE A 107 7.83 3.23 -25.90
C ILE A 107 9.27 3.48 -26.35
N VAL A 108 10.11 3.86 -25.40
CA VAL A 108 11.54 3.62 -25.57
C VAL A 108 11.66 2.11 -25.54
N GLN A 109 11.72 1.49 -26.72
CA GLN A 109 12.11 0.10 -26.88
C GLN A 109 13.48 -0.03 -26.21
N ARG A 110 13.48 -0.55 -24.98
CA ARG A 110 14.70 -0.74 -24.21
C ARG A 110 15.49 -1.81 -24.98
N ASN A 111 16.59 -1.40 -25.61
CA ASN A 111 17.47 -2.34 -26.30
C ASN A 111 18.16 -3.19 -25.23
N TYR A 112 17.61 -4.36 -24.97
CA TYR A 112 18.19 -5.32 -24.04
C TYR A 112 19.53 -5.79 -24.58
N THR A 113 20.53 -5.78 -23.71
CA THR A 113 21.83 -6.39 -24.00
C THR A 113 21.68 -7.92 -24.14
N ASP A 114 22.62 -8.58 -24.81
CA ASP A 114 22.56 -10.04 -25.01
C ASP A 114 22.53 -10.81 -23.68
N GLU A 115 23.16 -10.27 -22.63
CA GLU A 115 23.10 -10.82 -21.28
C GLU A 115 21.69 -10.72 -20.67
N GLU A 116 21.03 -9.57 -20.78
CA GLU A 116 19.66 -9.39 -20.30
C GLU A 116 18.66 -10.26 -21.09
N ARG A 117 18.89 -10.46 -22.39
CA ARG A 117 18.08 -11.37 -23.22
C ARG A 117 18.25 -12.83 -22.78
N LYS A 118 19.48 -13.25 -22.48
CA LYS A 118 19.77 -14.60 -21.96
C LYS A 118 19.14 -14.83 -20.59
N ILE A 119 19.14 -13.82 -19.72
CA ILE A 119 18.46 -13.90 -18.41
C ILE A 119 16.94 -14.02 -18.62
N ARG A 120 16.36 -13.20 -19.51
CA ARG A 120 14.92 -13.28 -19.83
C ARG A 120 14.54 -14.66 -20.38
N GLU A 121 15.36 -15.22 -21.26
CA GLU A 121 15.15 -16.55 -21.82
C GLU A 121 15.29 -17.65 -20.76
N ALA A 122 16.28 -17.57 -19.87
CA ALA A 122 16.46 -18.52 -18.79
C ALA A 122 15.26 -18.52 -17.82
N ILE A 123 14.73 -17.34 -17.50
CA ILE A 123 13.51 -17.20 -16.68
C ILE A 123 12.32 -17.82 -17.42
N LEU A 124 12.12 -17.50 -18.71
CA LEU A 124 11.03 -18.08 -19.50
C LEU A 124 11.12 -19.61 -19.60
N ALA A 125 12.32 -20.15 -19.79
CA ALA A 125 12.55 -21.59 -19.85
C ALA A 125 12.20 -22.27 -18.52
N GLN A 126 12.55 -21.64 -17.39
CA GLN A 126 12.18 -22.13 -16.06
C GLN A 126 10.65 -22.22 -15.87
N TYR A 127 9.89 -21.27 -16.42
CA TYR A 127 8.42 -21.32 -16.40
C TYR A 127 7.82 -22.29 -17.43
N SER A 128 8.41 -22.38 -18.63
CA SER A 128 7.98 -23.32 -19.67
C SER A 128 8.09 -24.77 -19.18
N GLN A 129 9.17 -25.10 -18.46
CA GLN A 129 9.39 -26.43 -17.91
C GLN A 129 8.39 -26.80 -16.79
N THR A 130 7.74 -25.81 -16.17
CA THR A 130 6.68 -26.05 -15.17
C THR A 130 5.28 -26.23 -15.75
N SER A 131 5.06 -25.83 -17.01
CA SER A 131 3.74 -25.93 -17.66
C SER A 131 3.53 -27.23 -18.45
N ASP A 132 4.60 -27.87 -18.92
CA ASP A 132 4.53 -29.12 -19.71
C ASP A 132 4.58 -30.41 -18.84
N GLN A 133 4.83 -30.29 -17.53
CA GLN A 133 4.92 -31.43 -16.61
C GLN A 133 3.65 -31.62 -15.76
N ASP A 134 2.47 -31.35 -16.33
CA ASP A 134 1.15 -31.64 -15.74
C ASP A 134 0.29 -32.53 -16.67
N SER A 135 0.93 -33.36 -17.48
CA SER A 135 0.23 -34.32 -18.34
C SER A 135 1.04 -35.60 -18.46
N GLY A 136 0.78 -36.55 -17.56
CA GLY A 136 1.13 -37.96 -17.80
C GLY A 136 1.70 -38.72 -16.61
N GLU A 137 0.85 -39.60 -16.08
CA GLU A 137 1.16 -40.93 -15.56
C GLU A 137 1.48 -41.09 -14.05
N GLU A 138 0.49 -41.71 -13.40
CA GLU A 138 0.59 -42.40 -12.11
C GLU A 138 1.60 -43.56 -12.21
N ASP A 139 2.54 -43.65 -11.28
CA ASP A 139 3.00 -44.97 -10.80
C ASP A 139 3.50 -44.91 -9.35
N ASP A 140 3.27 -46.04 -8.68
CA ASP A 140 3.28 -46.31 -7.24
C ASP A 140 4.68 -46.54 -6.63
N VAL A 141 4.71 -46.53 -5.29
CA VAL A 141 5.74 -47.07 -4.36
C VAL A 141 6.91 -46.18 -3.92
N GLY A 142 6.75 -45.64 -2.69
CA GLY A 142 7.66 -46.01 -1.59
C GLY A 142 8.72 -44.99 -1.12
N GLY A 143 8.40 -44.29 -0.03
CA GLY A 143 9.36 -44.07 1.06
C GLY A 143 10.13 -42.74 1.08
N GLY A 144 9.61 -41.80 1.89
CA GLY A 144 10.43 -40.94 2.74
C GLY A 144 11.14 -39.76 2.08
N GLY A 145 10.44 -38.63 1.97
CA GLY A 145 11.05 -37.34 1.67
C GLY A 145 10.06 -36.42 0.98
N THR A 146 9.14 -35.83 1.73
CA THR A 146 8.25 -34.77 1.25
C THR A 146 9.08 -33.50 1.00
N GLU A 147 9.94 -33.52 -0.01
CA GLU A 147 10.55 -32.31 -0.55
C GLU A 147 9.50 -31.63 -1.40
N GLY A 148 8.76 -30.71 -0.76
CA GLY A 148 7.72 -29.90 -1.38
C GLY A 148 8.19 -29.26 -2.69
N LYS A 149 7.83 -29.91 -3.80
CA LYS A 149 7.46 -29.25 -5.05
C LYS A 149 6.09 -28.61 -4.82
N GLU A 150 6.08 -27.50 -4.10
CA GLU A 150 4.86 -26.71 -3.93
C GLU A 150 4.74 -25.75 -5.13
N ASN A 151 3.78 -26.07 -6.01
CA ASN A 151 2.98 -25.16 -6.85
C ASN A 151 3.64 -23.87 -7.35
N GLY A 152 4.65 -23.92 -8.24
CA GLY A 152 5.02 -22.80 -9.14
C GLY A 152 5.29 -21.42 -8.50
N LEU A 153 5.28 -21.34 -7.17
CA LEU A 153 5.42 -20.14 -6.35
C LEU A 153 6.74 -20.29 -5.62
N PHE A 154 7.54 -19.24 -5.69
CA PHE A 154 8.83 -19.21 -5.03
C PHE A 154 8.66 -19.48 -3.53
N LYS A 155 9.49 -20.40 -3.01
CA LYS A 155 9.49 -20.77 -1.60
C LYS A 155 9.69 -19.52 -0.74
N ASN A 156 8.90 -19.40 0.32
CA ASN A 156 9.04 -18.30 1.27
C ASN A 156 10.45 -18.31 1.89
N THR A 157 11.24 -17.28 1.61
CA THR A 157 12.64 -17.17 2.05
C THR A 157 12.80 -16.40 3.36
N ASN A 158 11.72 -15.91 3.97
CA ASN A 158 11.80 -15.05 5.16
C ASN A 158 12.46 -15.78 6.33
N ALA A 159 12.06 -17.04 6.58
CA ALA A 159 12.66 -17.86 7.64
C ALA A 159 14.15 -18.15 7.38
N ALA A 160 14.50 -18.48 6.14
CA ALA A 160 15.87 -18.73 5.74
C ALA A 160 16.75 -17.48 5.86
N ALA A 161 16.22 -16.32 5.46
CA ALA A 161 16.89 -15.04 5.55
C ALA A 161 17.17 -14.62 7.01
N VAL A 162 16.21 -14.85 7.92
CA VAL A 162 16.40 -14.59 9.36
C VAL A 162 17.50 -15.49 9.93
N HIS A 163 17.46 -16.80 9.65
CA HIS A 163 18.50 -17.72 10.11
C HIS A 163 19.88 -17.43 9.52
N GLN A 164 19.95 -16.96 8.27
CA GLN A 164 21.21 -16.54 7.65
C GLN A 164 21.75 -15.28 8.31
N ALA A 165 20.92 -14.25 8.51
CA ALA A 165 21.31 -13.01 9.17
C ALA A 165 21.81 -13.27 10.62
N GLU A 166 21.19 -14.18 11.36
CA GLU A 166 21.66 -14.56 12.69
C GLU A 166 23.03 -15.27 12.64
N ARG A 167 23.24 -16.18 11.69
CA ARG A 167 24.54 -16.84 11.48
C ARG A 167 25.64 -15.85 11.12
N GLU A 168 25.37 -14.95 10.17
CA GLU A 168 26.32 -13.91 9.76
C GLU A 168 26.66 -12.97 10.92
N LYS A 169 25.68 -12.59 11.73
CA LYS A 169 25.92 -11.77 12.94
C LYS A 169 26.83 -12.50 13.94
N ARG A 170 26.62 -13.80 14.13
CA ARG A 170 27.46 -14.64 15.00
C ARG A 170 28.89 -14.78 14.46
N GLU A 171 29.05 -15.00 13.17
CA GLU A 171 30.37 -15.11 12.54
C GLU A 171 31.13 -13.79 12.56
N LYS A 172 30.46 -12.69 12.25
CA LYS A 172 31.03 -11.34 12.34
C LYS A 172 31.54 -11.03 13.74
N ALA A 173 30.77 -11.38 14.78
CA ALA A 173 31.21 -11.20 16.17
C ALA A 173 32.45 -12.04 16.52
N LYS A 174 32.60 -13.24 15.96
CA LYS A 174 33.80 -14.07 16.13
C LYS A 174 35.01 -13.44 15.44
N ILE A 175 34.85 -12.98 14.20
CA ILE A 175 35.90 -12.33 13.43
C ILE A 175 36.35 -11.04 14.10
N ASP A 176 35.42 -10.19 14.54
CA ASP A 176 35.75 -8.94 15.23
C ASP A 176 36.50 -9.18 16.55
N SER A 177 36.14 -10.24 17.29
CA SER A 177 36.84 -10.66 18.50
C SER A 177 38.26 -11.17 18.21
N GLN A 178 38.43 -11.98 17.17
CA GLN A 178 39.75 -12.47 16.74
C GLN A 178 40.63 -11.30 16.26
N LYS A 179 40.09 -10.43 15.41
CA LYS A 179 40.79 -9.25 14.90
C LYS A 179 41.21 -8.30 16.02
N LYS A 180 40.38 -8.14 17.06
CA LYS A 180 40.74 -7.35 18.24
C LYS A 180 41.91 -7.99 18.99
N LYS A 181 41.89 -9.30 19.21
CA LYS A 181 42.99 -10.03 19.86
C LYS A 181 44.29 -9.94 19.06
N GLU A 182 44.22 -10.07 17.74
CA GLU A 182 45.37 -9.94 16.84
C GLU A 182 45.96 -8.53 16.88
N LYS A 183 45.10 -7.51 16.79
CA LYS A 183 45.53 -6.11 16.91
C LYS A 183 46.20 -5.83 18.25
N ASP A 184 45.61 -6.28 19.36
CA ASP A 184 46.19 -6.11 20.70
C ASP A 184 47.56 -6.83 20.81
N LYS A 185 47.73 -7.98 20.13
CA LYS A 185 49.00 -8.71 20.07
C LYS A 185 50.05 -7.97 19.24
N GLU A 186 49.68 -7.51 18.04
CA GLU A 186 50.56 -6.74 17.16
C GLU A 186 51.03 -5.45 17.82
N ASP A 187 50.13 -4.70 18.47
CA ASP A 187 50.49 -3.46 19.17
C ASP A 187 51.50 -3.73 20.30
N ARG A 188 51.32 -4.84 21.04
CA ARG A 188 52.26 -5.26 22.08
C ARG A 188 53.62 -5.65 21.52
N GLU A 189 53.67 -6.37 20.40
CA GLU A 189 54.91 -6.75 19.74
C GLU A 189 55.64 -5.53 19.17
N LYS A 190 54.91 -4.61 18.53
CA LYS A 190 55.43 -3.34 18.03
C LYS A 190 56.02 -2.49 19.16
N GLN A 191 55.36 -2.43 20.30
CA GLN A 191 55.89 -1.73 21.47
C GLN A 191 57.20 -2.37 21.99
N LYS A 192 57.28 -3.70 22.02
CA LYS A 192 58.51 -4.43 22.40
C LYS A 192 59.65 -4.19 21.41
N GLN A 193 59.39 -4.26 20.11
CA GLN A 193 60.38 -4.00 19.06
C GLN A 193 60.93 -2.57 19.17
N GLN A 194 60.07 -1.57 19.31
CA GLN A 194 60.50 -0.18 19.51
C GLN A 194 61.38 0.00 20.76
N GLN A 195 61.11 -0.73 21.84
CA GLN A 195 61.97 -0.69 23.04
C GLN A 195 63.34 -1.35 22.79
N GLN A 196 63.38 -2.48 22.07
CA GLN A 196 64.62 -3.15 21.71
C GLN A 196 65.47 -2.29 20.77
N GLU A 197 64.89 -1.71 19.71
CA GLU A 197 65.59 -0.80 18.80
C GLU A 197 66.17 0.41 19.54
N LYS A 198 65.40 1.03 20.47
CA LYS A 198 65.91 2.14 21.30
C LYS A 198 67.08 1.71 22.19
N LYS A 199 67.05 0.48 22.73
CA LYS A 199 68.16 -0.08 23.52
C LYS A 199 69.38 -0.36 22.66
N GLU A 200 69.21 -0.93 21.47
CA GLU A 200 70.31 -1.19 20.52
C GLU A 200 70.96 0.11 20.03
N LYS A 201 70.17 1.10 19.60
CA LYS A 201 70.67 2.42 19.20
C LYS A 201 71.49 3.11 20.31
N ARG A 202 71.10 2.93 21.59
CA ARG A 202 71.88 3.43 22.74
C ARG A 202 73.14 2.62 23.01
N LYS A 203 73.14 1.31 22.71
CA LYS A 203 74.29 0.41 22.92
C LYS A 203 75.35 0.61 21.84
N THR A 204 74.96 0.78 20.59
CA THR A 204 75.88 1.03 19.47
C THR A 204 76.58 2.38 19.59
N GLN A 205 75.86 3.45 19.96
CA GLN A 205 76.44 4.78 20.17
C GLN A 205 77.46 4.84 21.32
N LYS A 206 77.31 4.01 22.36
CA LYS A 206 78.30 3.90 23.45
C LYS A 206 79.55 3.10 23.06
N GLY A 207 79.48 2.23 22.05
CA GLY A 207 80.61 1.45 21.56
C GLY A 207 81.55 2.27 20.68
N GLU A 208 80.98 3.15 19.86
CA GLU A 208 81.74 4.03 18.96
C GLU A 208 82.49 5.14 19.72
N ARG A 209 81.90 5.65 20.81
CA ARG A 209 82.51 6.68 21.66
C ARG A 209 83.65 6.17 22.56
N ARG A 210 83.91 4.86 22.54
CA ARG A 210 84.85 4.16 23.43
C ARG A 210 86.04 3.55 22.69
N ARG A 211 86.08 3.64 21.35
CA ARG A 211 87.24 3.29 20.53
C ARG A 211 87.98 4.55 20.13
#